data_AF-A0A7V4AZP4-F1
#
_entry.id   AF-A0A7V4AZP4-F1
#
_cell.length_a   1.000
_cell.length_b   1.000
_cell.length_c   1.000
_cell.angle_alpha   90.00
_cell.angle_beta   90.00
_cell.angle_gamma   90.00
#
_symmetry.space_group_name_H-M   'P 1'
#
loop_
_entity.id
_entity.type
_entity.pdbx_description
1 polymer ?
#
loop_
_entity_poly.entity_id
_entity_poly.type
_entity_poly.pdbx_seq_one_letter_code
_entity_poly.pdbx_strand_id
1 'polypeptide(L)'
;MHPLDALRLYSLRFKIESAFRQSVNTLGAYSYHFWMEDMLPISKGSGGQYMHRKSDDYRAAVHRKIKAYHAWAQLACITQGLLMHLAINHHSAVWGEFRSWLRTMRPGLAPSELVVSIALRQSLPDYLFATENLSDIALFILENADIDRFPDVSLAA
;
A
#
# COMPACT_ATOMS: atom_id res chain seq x y z
N MET A 1 -28.87 -11.80 -21.50
CA MET A 1 -27.52 -12.33 -21.18
C MET A 1 -27.57 -13.84 -21.29
N HIS A 2 -26.63 -14.49 -21.98
CA HIS A 2 -26.61 -15.95 -22.09
C HIS A 2 -26.26 -16.56 -20.71
N PRO A 3 -26.86 -17.69 -20.28
CA PRO A 3 -26.63 -18.25 -18.94
C PRO A 3 -25.15 -18.49 -18.60
N LEU A 4 -24.35 -18.88 -19.60
CA LEU A 4 -22.90 -19.06 -19.41
C LEU A 4 -22.16 -17.74 -19.09
N ASP A 5 -22.63 -16.61 -19.61
CA ASP A 5 -22.01 -15.32 -19.32
C ASP A 5 -22.27 -14.89 -17.88
N ALA A 6 -23.45 -15.23 -17.33
CA ALA A 6 -23.76 -15.03 -15.92
C ALA A 6 -22.76 -15.76 -15.02
N LEU A 7 -22.51 -17.04 -15.31
CA LEU A 7 -21.59 -17.88 -14.56
C LEU A 7 -20.15 -17.38 -14.68
N ARG A 8 -19.73 -16.93 -15.87
CA ARG A 8 -18.40 -16.35 -16.09
C ARG A 8 -18.20 -15.04 -15.31
N LEU A 9 -19.20 -14.15 -15.30
CA LEU A 9 -19.10 -12.91 -14.52
C LEU A 9 -19.06 -13.18 -13.02
N TYR A 10 -19.90 -14.08 -12.54
CA TYR A 10 -19.92 -14.45 -11.13
C TYR A 10 -18.61 -15.12 -10.70
N SER A 11 -18.04 -15.99 -11.55
CA SER A 11 -16.75 -16.62 -11.24
C SER A 11 -15.63 -15.59 -11.13
N LEU A 12 -15.67 -14.47 -11.86
CA LEU A 12 -14.67 -13.41 -11.72
C LEU A 12 -14.75 -12.63 -10.39
N ARG A 13 -15.82 -12.80 -9.59
CA ARG A 13 -15.98 -12.11 -8.30
C ARG A 13 -14.85 -12.41 -7.31
N PHE A 14 -14.24 -13.60 -7.36
CA PHE A 14 -13.13 -13.94 -6.45
C PHE A 14 -11.93 -12.99 -6.61
N LYS A 15 -11.80 -12.31 -7.76
CA LYS A 15 -10.72 -11.34 -7.97
C LYS A 15 -10.75 -10.20 -6.95
N ILE A 16 -11.93 -9.80 -6.49
CA ILE A 16 -12.07 -8.80 -5.43
C ILE A 16 -11.48 -9.31 -4.11
N GLU A 17 -11.77 -10.55 -3.74
CA GLU A 17 -11.23 -11.17 -2.52
C GLU A 17 -9.70 -11.32 -2.59
N SER A 18 -9.17 -11.71 -3.76
CA SER A 18 -7.74 -11.78 -3.99
C SER A 18 -7.10 -10.38 -3.91
N ALA A 19 -7.73 -9.37 -4.50
CA ALA A 19 -7.25 -7.99 -4.44
C ALA A 19 -7.22 -7.46 -3.00
N PHE A 20 -8.27 -7.71 -2.20
CA PHE A 20 -8.28 -7.32 -0.78
C PHE A 20 -7.20 -8.03 0.03
N ARG A 21 -6.98 -9.33 -0.22
CA ARG A 21 -5.91 -10.09 0.44
C ARG A 21 -4.54 -9.47 0.17
N GLN A 22 -4.28 -9.07 -1.07
CA GLN A 22 -3.04 -8.39 -1.46
C GLN A 22 -2.93 -7.01 -0.81
N SER A 23 -4.01 -6.23 -0.82
CA SER A 23 -4.07 -4.92 -0.15
C SER A 23 -3.66 -4.98 1.32
N VAL A 24 -4.17 -5.98 2.05
CA VAL A 24 -3.87 -6.17 3.47
C VAL A 24 -2.45 -6.65 3.68
N ASN A 25 -2.02 -7.69 2.96
CA ASN A 25 -0.78 -8.40 3.27
C ASN A 25 0.47 -7.78 2.61
N THR A 26 0.33 -7.14 1.46
CA THR A 26 1.46 -6.52 0.74
C THR A 26 1.59 -5.05 1.10
N LEU A 27 0.49 -4.30 1.14
CA LEU A 27 0.51 -2.85 1.37
C LEU A 27 0.15 -2.42 2.80
N GLY A 28 -0.48 -3.31 3.59
CA GLY A 28 -0.97 -2.92 4.91
C GLY A 28 -2.10 -1.89 4.86
N ALA A 29 -2.92 -1.89 3.80
CA ALA A 29 -3.96 -0.90 3.54
C ALA A 29 -4.92 -0.67 4.72
N TYR A 30 -5.10 -1.68 5.56
CA TYR A 30 -5.99 -1.65 6.73
C TYR A 30 -5.26 -1.95 8.05
N SER A 31 -3.92 -1.92 8.02
CA SER A 31 -3.09 -2.30 9.17
C SER A 31 -2.79 -1.13 10.10
N TYR A 32 -2.92 0.11 9.63
CA TYR A 32 -2.62 1.29 10.44
C TYR A 32 -3.82 1.69 11.31
N HIS A 33 -3.57 1.86 12.61
CA HIS A 33 -4.56 2.37 13.55
C HIS A 33 -4.36 3.87 13.74
N PHE A 34 -5.21 4.68 13.11
CA PHE A 34 -5.20 6.12 13.33
C PHE A 34 -5.68 6.46 14.74
N TRP A 35 -4.98 7.37 15.42
CA TRP A 35 -5.30 7.81 16.77
C TRP A 35 -5.54 9.33 16.81
N MET A 36 -6.20 9.81 17.85
CA MET A 36 -6.32 11.23 18.18
C MET A 36 -6.11 11.41 19.67
N GLU A 37 -5.54 12.55 20.08
CA GLU A 37 -5.10 12.76 21.48
C GLU A 37 -6.23 12.62 22.50
N ASP A 38 -7.32 13.33 22.27
CA ASP A 38 -8.48 13.32 23.16
C ASP A 38 -9.36 12.05 23.01
N MET A 39 -8.89 11.01 22.31
CA MET A 39 -9.70 9.84 22.04
C MET A 39 -10.11 9.15 23.33
N LEU A 40 -11.41 9.14 23.61
CA LEU A 40 -11.93 8.41 24.75
C LEU A 40 -11.70 6.90 24.56
N PRO A 41 -11.26 6.18 25.60
CA PRO A 41 -11.05 4.75 25.51
C PRO A 41 -12.35 4.04 25.16
N ILE A 42 -12.30 3.19 24.12
CA ILE A 42 -13.43 2.41 23.64
C ILE A 42 -13.22 0.96 24.08
N SER A 43 -14.13 0.42 24.88
CA SER A 43 -14.07 -0.98 25.29
C SER A 43 -14.57 -1.90 24.18
N LYS A 44 -14.04 -3.13 24.11
CA LYS A 44 -14.57 -4.16 23.21
C LYS A 44 -16.04 -4.42 23.58
N GLY A 45 -16.93 -4.35 22.60
CA GLY A 45 -18.37 -4.49 22.82
C GLY A 45 -19.07 -3.23 23.34
N SER A 46 -18.38 -2.08 23.45
CA SER A 46 -19.07 -0.81 23.58
C SER A 46 -19.95 -0.65 22.33
N GLY A 47 -21.25 -0.44 22.51
CA GLY A 47 -22.19 -0.31 21.40
C GLY A 47 -21.96 0.96 20.56
N GLY A 48 -23.05 1.58 20.12
CA GLY A 48 -22.97 2.79 19.30
C GLY A 48 -22.25 3.94 20.00
N GLN A 49 -21.36 4.62 19.28
CA GLN A 49 -20.75 5.87 19.71
C GLN A 49 -21.71 7.03 19.41
N TYR A 50 -22.12 7.79 20.45
CA TYR A 50 -23.08 8.89 20.29
C TYR A 50 -22.37 10.22 20.02
N MET A 51 -21.95 10.40 18.77
CA MET A 51 -21.14 11.55 18.36
C MET A 51 -21.85 12.91 18.50
N HIS A 52 -23.19 12.92 18.45
CA HIS A 52 -24.02 14.11 18.66
C HIS A 52 -24.01 14.64 20.10
N ARG A 53 -23.48 13.87 21.07
CA ARG A 53 -23.35 14.29 22.49
C ARG A 53 -21.95 14.80 22.83
N LYS A 54 -21.08 14.93 21.83
CA LYS A 54 -19.69 15.38 22.01
C LYS A 54 -19.56 16.84 21.60
N SER A 55 -18.55 17.52 22.14
CA SER A 55 -18.22 18.89 21.74
C SER A 55 -17.90 18.95 20.26
N ASP A 56 -18.11 20.12 19.66
CA ASP A 56 -17.80 20.32 18.24
C ASP A 56 -16.32 20.11 17.92
N ASP A 57 -15.42 20.46 18.85
CA ASP A 57 -13.98 20.20 18.71
C ASP A 57 -13.66 18.71 18.63
N TYR A 58 -14.25 17.90 19.52
CA TYR A 58 -14.08 16.44 19.49
C TYR A 58 -14.65 15.85 18.19
N ARG A 59 -15.78 16.40 17.69
CA ARG A 59 -16.37 16.03 16.40
C ARG A 59 -15.47 16.34 15.23
N ALA A 60 -14.87 17.53 15.21
CA ALA A 60 -13.91 17.92 14.19
C ALA A 60 -12.66 17.03 14.20
N ALA A 61 -12.15 16.68 15.38
CA ALA A 61 -11.00 15.79 15.52
C ALA A 61 -11.29 14.37 15.00
N VAL A 62 -12.45 13.79 15.34
CA VAL A 62 -12.87 12.48 14.81
C VAL A 62 -13.04 12.52 13.29
N HIS A 63 -13.64 13.59 12.73
CA HIS A 63 -13.74 13.74 11.28
C HIS A 63 -12.36 13.81 10.61
N ARG A 64 -11.40 14.52 11.21
CA ARG A 64 -10.01 14.57 10.72
C ARG A 64 -9.37 13.19 10.71
N LYS A 65 -9.54 12.41 11.79
CA LYS A 65 -9.08 11.03 11.89
C LYS A 65 -9.72 10.13 10.82
N ILE A 66 -11.04 10.21 10.62
CA ILE A 66 -11.75 9.44 9.60
C ILE A 66 -11.26 9.83 8.19
N LYS A 67 -11.03 11.11 7.93
CA LYS A 67 -10.45 11.58 6.67
C LYS A 67 -9.07 10.97 6.42
N ALA A 68 -8.20 10.92 7.43
CA ALA A 68 -6.89 10.29 7.33
C ALA A 68 -7.01 8.79 7.01
N TYR A 69 -7.95 8.08 7.65
CA TYR A 69 -8.25 6.68 7.35
C TYR A 69 -8.68 6.48 5.89
N HIS A 70 -9.61 7.29 5.39
CA HIS A 70 -10.05 7.20 3.99
C HIS A 70 -8.93 7.51 3.00
N ALA A 71 -8.14 8.55 3.27
CA ALA A 71 -7.00 8.90 2.42
C ALA A 71 -5.97 7.77 2.37
N TRP A 72 -5.68 7.13 3.50
CA TRP A 72 -4.79 5.97 3.58
C TRP A 72 -5.32 4.79 2.76
N ALA A 73 -6.58 4.41 2.95
CA ALA A 73 -7.19 3.31 2.20
C ALA A 73 -7.22 3.60 0.68
N GLN A 74 -7.50 4.84 0.28
CA GLN A 74 -7.50 5.25 -1.13
C GLN A 74 -6.10 5.22 -1.71
N LEU A 75 -5.10 5.74 -0.99
CA LEU A 75 -3.70 5.69 -1.42
C LEU A 75 -3.25 4.25 -1.60
N ALA A 76 -3.55 3.36 -0.66
CA ALA A 76 -3.22 1.95 -0.78
C ALA A 76 -3.89 1.30 -2.01
N CYS A 77 -5.15 1.65 -2.33
CA CYS A 77 -5.82 1.16 -3.53
C CYS A 77 -5.13 1.64 -4.82
N ILE A 78 -4.72 2.91 -4.88
CA ILE A 78 -3.96 3.47 -6.01
C ILE A 78 -2.62 2.74 -6.15
N THR A 79 -1.86 2.61 -5.06
CA THR A 79 -0.58 1.90 -5.04
C THR A 79 -0.74 0.46 -5.52
N GLN A 80 -1.79 -0.24 -5.09
CA GLN A 80 -2.07 -1.59 -5.55
C GLN A 80 -2.29 -1.65 -7.07
N GLY A 81 -3.05 -0.71 -7.63
CA GLY A 81 -3.24 -0.58 -9.08
C GLY A 81 -1.92 -0.33 -9.82
N LEU A 82 -1.03 0.48 -9.24
CA LEU A 82 0.31 0.72 -9.80
C LEU A 82 1.18 -0.54 -9.76
N LEU A 83 1.15 -1.31 -8.67
CA LEU A 83 1.87 -2.59 -8.60
C LEU A 83 1.36 -3.57 -9.66
N MET A 84 0.04 -3.67 -9.84
CA MET A 84 -0.55 -4.49 -10.92
C MET A 84 -0.13 -4.01 -12.31
N HIS A 85 -0.12 -2.69 -12.52
CA HIS A 85 0.30 -2.10 -13.79
C HIS A 85 1.76 -2.44 -14.12
N LEU A 86 2.68 -2.30 -13.15
CA LEU A 86 4.08 -2.68 -13.30
C LEU A 86 4.24 -4.19 -13.53
N ALA A 87 3.49 -5.00 -12.80
CA ALA A 87 3.51 -6.46 -12.99
C ALA A 87 3.09 -6.88 -14.41
N ILE A 88 2.09 -6.22 -15.01
CA ILE A 88 1.60 -6.61 -16.34
C ILE A 88 2.47 -6.01 -17.45
N ASN A 89 2.77 -4.71 -17.37
CA ASN A 89 3.37 -3.97 -18.49
C ASN A 89 4.90 -3.89 -18.41
N HIS A 90 5.49 -4.11 -17.23
CA HIS A 90 6.94 -3.96 -17.01
C HIS A 90 7.56 -5.21 -16.35
N HIS A 91 6.95 -6.37 -16.55
CA HIS A 91 7.35 -7.63 -15.89
C HIS A 91 8.84 -7.97 -16.05
N SER A 92 9.44 -7.78 -17.23
CA SER A 92 10.87 -8.06 -17.45
C SER A 92 11.79 -7.18 -16.59
N ALA A 93 11.47 -5.90 -16.45
CA ALA A 93 12.22 -4.98 -15.60
C ALA A 93 12.05 -5.34 -14.12
N VAL A 94 10.82 -5.65 -13.70
CA VAL A 94 10.54 -6.10 -12.32
C VAL A 94 11.33 -7.36 -11.97
N TRP A 95 11.37 -8.35 -12.87
CA TRP A 95 12.16 -9.56 -12.63
C TRP A 95 13.66 -9.30 -12.61
N GLY A 96 14.15 -8.34 -13.41
CA GLY A 96 15.55 -7.91 -13.38
C GLY A 96 15.96 -7.28 -12.05
N GLU A 97 15.07 -6.46 -11.47
CA GLU A 97 15.32 -5.83 -10.16
C GLU A 97 14.95 -6.71 -8.97
N PHE A 98 14.26 -7.83 -9.18
CA PHE A 98 13.95 -8.77 -8.12
C PHE A 98 15.19 -9.59 -7.75
N ARG A 99 16.02 -9.04 -6.86
CA ARG A 99 17.26 -9.63 -6.34
C ARG A 99 16.97 -10.56 -5.15
N SER A 100 15.95 -11.41 -5.27
CA SER A 100 15.54 -12.35 -4.22
C SER A 100 15.09 -13.68 -4.84
N TRP A 101 14.65 -14.63 -4.01
CA TRP A 101 14.29 -15.97 -4.46
C TRP A 101 12.89 -16.39 -3.99
N LEU A 102 12.14 -17.04 -4.88
CA LEU A 102 10.85 -17.65 -4.60
C LEU A 102 10.80 -19.02 -5.28
N ARG A 103 10.29 -20.04 -4.56
CA ARG A 103 10.09 -21.39 -5.12
C ARG A 103 9.22 -21.40 -6.38
N THR A 104 8.28 -20.47 -6.49
CA THR A 104 7.29 -20.36 -7.58
C THR A 104 7.68 -19.35 -8.66
N MET A 105 8.93 -18.90 -8.69
CA MET A 105 9.42 -17.92 -9.67
C MET A 105 9.26 -18.43 -11.11
N ARG A 106 8.68 -17.59 -11.98
CA ARG A 106 8.49 -17.84 -13.41
C ARG A 106 8.76 -16.56 -14.20
N PRO A 107 10.01 -16.25 -14.57
CA PRO A 107 10.39 -14.96 -15.16
C PRO A 107 9.66 -14.63 -16.48
N GLY A 108 9.21 -15.64 -17.22
CA GLY A 108 8.43 -15.45 -18.45
C GLY A 108 6.95 -15.05 -18.25
N LEU A 109 6.48 -14.94 -17.00
CA LEU A 109 5.11 -14.55 -16.66
C LEU A 109 5.10 -13.27 -15.83
N ALA A 110 3.95 -12.59 -15.79
CA ALA A 110 3.76 -11.42 -14.93
C ALA A 110 4.01 -11.79 -13.45
N PRO A 111 4.87 -11.03 -12.72
CA PRO A 111 5.10 -11.23 -11.30
C PRO A 111 3.85 -10.91 -10.47
N SER A 112 3.87 -11.33 -9.20
CA SER A 112 2.86 -10.88 -8.23
C SER A 112 3.18 -9.47 -7.72
N GLU A 113 2.19 -8.77 -7.17
CA GLU A 113 2.39 -7.46 -6.53
C GLU A 113 3.46 -7.50 -5.41
N LEU A 114 3.58 -8.62 -4.70
CA LEU A 114 4.64 -8.83 -3.71
C LEU A 114 6.02 -8.73 -4.35
N VAL A 115 6.24 -9.43 -5.46
CA VAL A 115 7.51 -9.39 -6.21
C VAL A 115 7.80 -7.98 -6.69
N VAL A 116 6.79 -7.27 -7.22
CA VAL A 116 6.94 -5.86 -7.63
C VAL A 116 7.34 -5.00 -6.42
N SER A 117 6.68 -5.16 -5.28
CA SER A 117 6.98 -4.37 -4.08
C SER A 117 8.41 -4.59 -3.57
N ILE A 118 8.91 -5.82 -3.66
CA ILE A 118 10.29 -6.17 -3.29
C ILE A 118 11.27 -5.56 -4.29
N ALA A 119 11.01 -5.71 -5.60
CA ALA A 119 11.86 -5.13 -6.65
C ALA A 119 11.97 -3.60 -6.50
N LEU A 120 10.84 -2.91 -6.26
CA LEU A 120 10.83 -1.46 -6.01
C LEU A 120 11.60 -1.07 -4.75
N ARG A 121 11.52 -1.88 -3.69
CA ARG A 121 12.30 -1.63 -2.46
C ARG A 121 13.79 -1.79 -2.71
N GLN A 122 14.17 -2.78 -3.54
CA GLN A 122 15.58 -3.05 -3.87
C GLN A 122 16.18 -2.02 -4.81
N SER A 123 15.38 -1.42 -5.70
CA SER A 123 15.82 -0.32 -6.57
C SER A 123 15.70 1.07 -5.94
N LEU A 124 15.13 1.17 -4.72
CA LEU A 124 14.94 2.46 -4.04
C LEU A 124 16.27 3.20 -3.76
N PRO A 125 17.34 2.56 -3.26
CA PRO A 125 18.62 3.26 -3.07
C PRO A 125 19.19 3.80 -4.39
N ASP A 126 19.13 3.00 -5.47
CA ASP A 126 19.58 3.40 -6.80
C ASP A 126 18.80 4.63 -7.30
N TYR A 127 17.50 4.72 -6.99
CA TYR A 127 16.67 5.88 -7.29
C TYR A 127 17.00 7.12 -6.43
N LEU A 128 17.22 6.93 -5.12
CA LEU A 128 17.50 8.03 -4.20
C LEU A 128 18.89 8.63 -4.40
N PHE A 129 19.89 7.85 -4.79
CA PHE A 129 21.27 8.30 -4.99
C PHE A 129 21.66 8.46 -6.46
N ALA A 130 20.68 8.44 -7.37
CA ALA A 130 20.91 8.71 -8.79
C ALA A 130 21.55 10.10 -8.97
N THR A 131 22.81 10.11 -9.43
CA THR A 131 23.71 11.26 -9.28
C THR A 131 23.44 12.38 -10.28
N GLU A 132 22.70 12.10 -11.36
CA GLU A 132 22.64 13.04 -12.50
C GLU A 132 21.45 14.00 -12.49
N ASN A 133 20.38 13.75 -11.74
CA ASN A 133 19.28 14.70 -11.49
C ASN A 133 18.32 14.12 -10.44
N LEU A 134 18.52 14.44 -9.15
CA LEU A 134 17.56 14.07 -8.11
C LEU A 134 16.21 14.75 -8.39
N SER A 135 15.13 13.96 -8.40
CA SER A 135 13.78 14.52 -8.47
C SER A 135 13.42 15.21 -7.15
N ASP A 136 12.51 16.19 -7.20
CA ASP A 136 11.98 16.86 -6.00
C ASP A 136 11.45 15.85 -4.96
N ILE A 137 10.90 14.73 -5.44
CA ILE A 137 10.39 13.65 -4.58
C ILE A 137 11.55 12.91 -3.90
N ALA A 138 12.62 12.60 -4.63
CA ALA A 138 13.78 11.92 -4.05
C ALA A 138 14.45 12.80 -2.98
N LEU A 139 14.59 14.10 -3.25
CA LEU A 139 15.11 15.07 -2.28
C LEU A 139 14.21 15.15 -1.04
N PHE A 140 12.90 15.30 -1.24
CA PHE A 140 11.94 15.32 -0.14
C PHE A 140 12.02 14.06 0.74
N ILE A 141 12.17 12.87 0.13
CA ILE A 141 12.32 11.62 0.87
C ILE A 141 13.62 11.63 1.67
N LEU A 142 14.75 12.00 1.07
CA LEU A 142 16.04 12.03 1.77
C LEU A 142 16.05 12.99 2.96
N GLU A 143 15.41 14.15 2.85
CA GLU A 143 15.34 15.16 3.91
C GLU A 143 14.46 14.73 5.10
N ASN A 144 13.45 13.89 4.86
CA ASN A 144 12.44 13.53 5.86
C ASN A 144 12.50 12.07 6.32
N ALA A 145 13.30 11.23 5.65
CA ALA A 145 13.44 9.83 6.01
C ALA A 145 14.35 9.65 7.23
N ASP A 146 13.91 8.82 8.17
CA ASP A 146 14.74 8.30 9.24
C ASP A 146 15.65 7.20 8.68
N ILE A 147 16.85 7.57 8.23
CA ILE A 147 17.81 6.69 7.53
C ILE A 147 18.17 5.46 8.37
N ASP A 148 18.17 5.57 9.70
CA ASP A 148 18.43 4.45 10.62
C ASP A 148 17.38 3.33 10.48
N ARG A 149 16.18 3.64 9.97
CA ARG A 149 15.13 2.65 9.69
C ARG A 149 15.25 2.03 8.29
N PHE A 150 16.18 2.51 7.47
CA PHE A 150 16.41 2.06 6.10
C PHE A 150 17.87 1.61 5.91
N PRO A 151 18.28 0.45 6.49
CA PRO A 151 19.66 -0.01 6.40
C PRO A 151 20.12 -0.22 4.95
N ASP A 152 19.19 -0.63 4.06
CA ASP A 152 19.46 -0.80 2.62
C ASP A 152 19.85 0.53 1.93
N VAL A 153 19.35 1.66 2.42
CA VAL A 153 19.66 3.01 1.92
C VAL A 153 20.95 3.53 2.57
N SER A 154 21.14 3.27 3.87
CA SER A 154 22.37 3.65 4.60
C SER A 154 23.64 2.98 4.06
N LEU A 155 23.55 1.78 3.48
CA LEU A 155 24.69 1.06 2.91
C LEU A 155 25.08 1.56 1.50
N ALA A 156 24.17 2.29 0.85
CA ALA A 156 24.36 2.83 -0.50
C ALA A 156 24.77 4.32 -0.49
N ALA A 157 24.62 5.01 0.64
CA ALA A 157 25.09 6.36 0.90
C ALA A 157 26.60 6.38 1.21
#